data_AF-A0A2W6APF6-F1
#
_entry.id   AF-A0A2W6APF6-F1
#
_cell.length_a   1.000
_cell.length_b   1.000
_cell.length_c   1.000
_cell.angle_alpha   90.00
_cell.angle_beta   90.00
_cell.angle_gamma   90.00
#
_symmetry.space_group_name_H-M   'P 1'
#
loop_
_entity.id
_entity.type
_entity.pdbx_description
1 polymer ?
#
loop_
_entity_poly.entity_id
_entity_poly.type
_entity_poly.pdbx_seq_one_letter_code
_entity_poly.pdbx_strand_id
1 'polypeptide(L)'
;MSQMTVLKSFAELADVFNLEALTEEPIPDESVDPVLPEPEADLPSDLASLLEELRRAAATLTAIARRDQEAQTEALRDLEWYDSLVAREREAERARDEAQQVRHEAEALSEQAFAEEARRQAVRIVAIAIQSEVVAADAANYWRKEVERLAAQLDLERLLAERRRREEADKAKAAEAERARRLAGALARARAALEAGRFEEAKGLLGPVVNENPGNPEITTLKTIIAQRELTVKVDAVEEALWEARRLYRHDPATAVAQLEALNVDGLPEPVARQVFGEWARACSRLCRERGIAEPLRYAPDPGRGAVITRESPDGPYIVVTALGMGPDWQTGSTVGERQIRRARPLR
;
A
#
# COMPACT_ATOMS: atom_id res chain seq x y z
N MET A 1 18.04 8.59 -6.00
CA MET A 1 17.35 7.75 -7.01
C MET A 1 18.06 6.41 -7.02
N SER A 2 17.58 5.45 -6.24
CA SER A 2 18.20 4.12 -6.13
C SER A 2 17.55 3.21 -7.15
N GLN A 3 18.29 2.86 -8.20
CA GLN A 3 17.84 1.87 -9.18
C GLN A 3 17.98 0.47 -8.57
N MET A 4 16.89 -0.29 -8.63
CA MET A 4 16.82 -1.66 -8.13
C MET A 4 17.26 -2.60 -9.27
N THR A 5 18.52 -3.01 -9.24
CA THR A 5 19.09 -3.93 -10.23
C THR A 5 18.70 -5.37 -9.85
N VAL A 6 17.79 -5.97 -10.61
CA VAL A 6 17.42 -7.38 -10.43
C VAL A 6 18.33 -8.23 -11.32
N LEU A 7 19.28 -8.92 -10.69
CA LEU A 7 20.21 -9.83 -11.36
C LEU A 7 19.51 -11.17 -11.60
N LYS A 8 19.52 -11.64 -12.85
CA LYS A 8 18.85 -12.89 -13.25
C LYS A 8 19.80 -14.07 -13.32
N SER A 9 21.11 -13.85 -13.18
CA SER A 9 22.09 -14.92 -13.08
C SER A 9 23.35 -14.51 -12.30
N PHE A 10 24.07 -15.49 -11.76
CA PHE A 10 25.30 -15.28 -11.01
C PHE A 10 26.46 -14.71 -11.87
N ALA A 11 26.38 -14.85 -13.19
CA ALA A 11 27.37 -14.29 -14.11
C ALA A 11 27.29 -12.76 -14.23
N GLU A 12 26.10 -12.17 -14.01
CA GLU A 12 25.87 -10.72 -14.08
C GLU A 12 26.47 -9.96 -12.87
N LEU A 13 26.93 -10.68 -11.85
CA LEU A 13 27.55 -10.11 -10.65
C LEU A 13 28.96 -9.56 -10.93
N ALA A 14 29.67 -10.11 -11.92
CA ALA A 14 31.01 -9.66 -12.28
C ALA A 14 31.01 -8.29 -13.00
N ASP A 15 29.99 -8.04 -13.84
CA ASP A 15 29.89 -6.79 -14.61
C ASP A 15 29.45 -5.59 -13.75
N VAL A 16 28.69 -5.82 -12.67
CA VAL A 16 28.23 -4.73 -11.77
C VAL A 16 29.34 -4.19 -10.89
N PHE A 17 30.34 -5.01 -10.55
CA PHE A 17 31.42 -4.61 -9.64
C PHE A 17 32.66 -4.07 -10.33
N ASN A 18 32.72 -4.08 -11.67
CA ASN A 18 33.80 -3.52 -12.50
C ASN A 18 35.18 -3.57 -11.83
N LEU A 19 35.60 -4.79 -11.45
CA LEU A 19 36.78 -5.08 -10.64
C LEU A 19 38.11 -4.66 -11.33
N GLU A 20 38.08 -4.29 -12.61
CA GLU A 20 39.24 -3.78 -13.36
C GLU A 20 39.54 -2.29 -13.14
N ALA A 21 38.66 -1.54 -12.45
CA ALA A 21 38.77 -0.08 -12.31
C ALA A 21 39.31 0.41 -10.94
N LEU A 22 39.76 -0.47 -10.05
CA LEU A 22 40.33 -0.08 -8.76
C LEU A 22 41.83 0.26 -8.92
N THR A 23 42.12 1.53 -9.18
CA THR A 23 43.49 2.08 -9.05
C THR A 23 43.87 2.20 -7.57
N GLU A 24 45.07 1.71 -7.23
CA GLU A 24 45.71 1.79 -5.93
C GLU A 24 45.99 3.25 -5.52
N GLU A 25 45.28 3.75 -4.49
CA GLU A 25 45.73 4.89 -3.68
C GLU A 25 45.99 4.41 -2.24
N PRO A 26 47.10 4.81 -1.60
CA PRO A 26 47.47 4.31 -0.28
C PRO A 26 46.71 5.05 0.83
N ILE A 27 46.04 4.29 1.70
CA ILE A 27 45.42 4.81 2.92
C ILE A 27 46.46 4.80 4.06
N PRO A 28 46.56 5.85 4.91
CA PRO A 28 47.51 5.89 6.00
C PRO A 28 47.12 4.94 7.13
N ASP A 29 48.16 4.28 7.65
CA ASP A 29 48.20 3.25 8.67
C ASP A 29 47.88 3.80 10.08
N GLU A 30 46.80 3.32 10.71
CA GLU A 30 46.59 3.43 12.16
C GLU A 30 45.46 2.46 12.60
N SER A 31 45.79 1.19 12.84
CA SER A 31 45.23 0.38 13.94
C SER A 31 45.86 -1.01 13.98
N VAL A 32 46.35 -1.37 15.16
CA VAL A 32 47.02 -2.64 15.46
C VAL A 32 46.01 -3.78 15.34
N ASP A 33 46.01 -4.47 14.20
CA ASP A 33 45.34 -5.75 14.02
C ASP A 33 46.12 -6.88 14.70
N PRO A 34 45.45 -7.89 15.29
CA PRO A 34 46.10 -9.12 15.70
C PRO A 34 46.61 -9.82 14.44
N VAL A 35 47.91 -10.09 14.38
CA VAL A 35 48.59 -10.80 13.29
C VAL A 35 47.85 -12.11 13.00
N LEU A 36 46.97 -12.09 12.00
CA LEU A 36 46.54 -13.27 11.29
C LEU A 36 47.77 -13.77 10.52
N PRO A 37 48.16 -15.05 10.65
CA PRO A 37 49.25 -15.58 9.84
C PRO A 37 48.92 -15.39 8.36
N GLU A 38 49.81 -14.72 7.64
CA GLU A 38 49.75 -14.58 6.19
C GLU A 38 49.58 -15.98 5.57
N PRO A 39 48.62 -16.19 4.67
CA PRO A 39 48.49 -17.47 3.98
C PRO A 39 49.70 -17.61 3.06
N GLU A 40 50.62 -18.51 3.40
CA GLU A 40 51.64 -18.99 2.48
C GLU A 40 50.95 -19.41 1.18
N ALA A 41 51.32 -18.74 0.10
CA ALA A 41 50.81 -18.98 -1.24
C ALA A 41 51.36 -20.31 -1.79
N ASP A 42 50.83 -21.42 -1.27
CA ASP A 42 51.08 -22.76 -1.79
C ASP A 42 50.05 -23.12 -2.87
N LEU A 43 50.51 -23.01 -4.13
CA LEU A 43 49.98 -23.65 -5.35
C LEU A 43 48.53 -23.27 -5.76
N PRO A 44 48.16 -23.41 -7.05
CA PRO A 44 46.76 -23.24 -7.45
C PRO A 44 45.97 -24.37 -6.79
N SER A 45 45.26 -24.05 -5.72
CA SER A 45 44.29 -24.95 -5.10
C SER A 45 43.36 -25.46 -6.20
N ASP A 46 43.41 -26.77 -6.44
CA ASP A 46 42.54 -27.45 -7.39
C ASP A 46 41.10 -27.03 -7.08
N LEU A 47 40.39 -26.44 -8.06
CA LEU A 47 39.01 -25.97 -7.91
C LEU A 47 38.11 -27.07 -7.34
N ALA A 48 38.42 -28.34 -7.62
CA ALA A 48 37.72 -29.48 -7.04
C ALA A 48 37.87 -29.55 -5.51
N SER A 49 39.06 -29.26 -4.97
CA SER A 49 39.33 -29.21 -3.54
C SER A 49 38.60 -28.06 -2.85
N LEU A 50 38.59 -26.86 -3.45
CA LEU A 50 37.87 -25.71 -2.90
C LEU A 50 36.35 -25.92 -2.89
N LEU A 51 35.79 -26.52 -3.94
CA LEU A 51 34.37 -26.90 -3.97
C LEU A 51 34.04 -27.97 -2.91
N GLU A 52 34.95 -28.90 -2.64
CA GLU A 52 34.76 -29.91 -1.60
C GLU A 52 34.85 -29.32 -0.19
N GLU A 53 35.74 -28.37 0.04
CA GLU A 53 35.80 -27.58 1.27
C GLU A 53 34.53 -26.76 1.49
N LEU A 54 34.02 -26.08 0.47
CA LEU A 54 32.75 -25.36 0.55
C LEU A 54 31.56 -26.29 0.84
N ARG A 55 31.54 -27.49 0.26
CA ARG A 55 30.51 -28.51 0.58
C ARG A 55 30.61 -28.98 2.03
N ARG A 56 31.81 -29.22 2.54
CA ARG A 56 32.04 -29.59 3.95
C ARG A 56 31.64 -28.47 4.90
N ALA A 57 31.97 -27.22 4.56
CA ALA A 57 31.56 -26.05 5.32
C ALA A 57 30.03 -25.90 5.33
N ALA A 58 29.36 -26.05 4.18
CA ALA A 58 27.90 -26.02 4.07
C ALA A 58 27.23 -27.15 4.87
N ALA A 59 27.78 -28.36 4.85
CA ALA A 59 27.29 -29.48 5.66
C ALA A 59 27.45 -29.20 7.16
N THR A 60 28.59 -28.61 7.56
CA THR A 60 28.84 -28.21 8.95
C THR A 60 27.87 -27.12 9.40
N LEU A 61 27.64 -26.09 8.58
CA LEU A 61 26.66 -25.04 8.85
C LEU A 61 25.24 -25.59 9.00
N THR A 62 24.85 -26.54 8.14
CA THR A 62 23.54 -27.20 8.23
C THR A 62 23.40 -27.98 9.54
N ALA A 63 24.45 -28.69 9.96
CA ALA A 63 24.46 -29.41 11.23
C ALA A 63 24.39 -28.47 12.44
N ILE A 64 25.10 -27.34 12.40
CA ILE A 64 25.05 -26.30 13.44
C ILE A 64 23.63 -25.69 13.50
N ALA A 65 23.05 -25.32 12.36
CA ALA A 65 21.71 -24.74 12.29
C ALA A 65 20.65 -25.69 12.86
N ARG A 66 20.77 -27.00 12.58
CA ARG A 66 19.88 -28.01 13.15
C ARG A 66 20.02 -28.11 14.67
N ARG A 67 21.25 -28.15 15.20
CA ARG A 67 21.49 -28.19 16.65
C ARG A 67 20.97 -26.94 17.34
N ASP A 68 21.16 -25.77 16.73
CA ASP A 68 20.62 -24.51 17.23
C ASP A 68 19.09 -24.53 17.25
N GLN A 69 18.44 -25.04 16.21
CA GLN A 69 16.99 -25.20 16.18
C GLN A 69 16.46 -26.17 17.26
N GLU A 70 17.16 -27.28 17.49
CA GLU A 70 16.85 -28.23 18.56
C GLU A 70 16.99 -27.56 19.94
N ALA A 71 18.10 -26.86 20.18
CA ALA A 71 18.34 -26.11 21.41
C ALA A 71 17.29 -25.01 21.65
N GLN A 72 16.91 -24.27 20.60
CA GLN A 72 15.84 -23.27 20.68
C GLN A 72 14.47 -23.89 21.02
N THR A 73 14.19 -25.09 20.52
CA THR A 73 12.93 -25.79 20.80
C THR A 73 12.88 -26.24 22.26
N GLU A 74 13.99 -26.74 22.79
CA GLU A 74 14.14 -27.11 24.20
C GLU A 74 13.98 -25.88 25.11
N ALA A 75 14.70 -24.80 24.81
CA ALA A 75 14.62 -23.52 25.48
C ALA A 75 13.18 -22.95 25.57
N LEU A 76 12.38 -23.08 24.50
CA LEU A 76 10.99 -22.66 24.54
C LEU A 76 10.12 -23.54 25.43
N ARG A 77 10.35 -24.85 25.44
CA ARG A 77 9.64 -25.76 26.35
C ARG A 77 9.97 -25.45 27.81
N ASP A 78 11.23 -25.12 28.10
CA ASP A 78 11.66 -24.71 29.43
C ASP A 78 11.00 -23.40 29.86
N LEU A 79 10.83 -22.45 28.92
CA LEU A 79 10.09 -21.21 29.18
C LEU A 79 8.59 -21.48 29.42
N GLU A 80 7.95 -22.35 28.65
CA GLU A 80 6.56 -22.77 28.87
C GLU A 80 6.38 -23.45 30.23
N TRP A 81 7.34 -24.29 30.62
CA TRP A 81 7.37 -24.92 31.93
C TRP A 81 7.52 -23.88 33.05
N TYR A 82 8.43 -22.92 32.90
CA TYR A 82 8.59 -21.79 33.82
C TYR A 82 7.30 -20.98 33.97
N ASP A 83 6.67 -20.58 32.86
CA ASP A 83 5.40 -19.85 32.86
C ASP A 83 4.30 -20.63 33.62
N SER A 84 4.26 -21.95 33.46
CA SER A 84 3.30 -22.82 34.16
C SER A 84 3.53 -22.87 35.68
N LEU A 85 4.79 -22.85 36.13
CA LEU A 85 5.13 -22.84 37.56
C LEU A 85 4.78 -21.49 38.19
N VAL A 86 5.06 -20.38 37.51
CA VAL A 86 4.67 -19.04 37.94
C VAL A 86 3.15 -18.92 38.06
N ALA A 87 2.39 -19.52 37.12
CA ALA A 87 0.93 -19.54 37.19
C ALA A 87 0.42 -20.31 38.41
N ARG A 88 1.03 -21.45 38.75
CA ARG A 88 0.70 -22.25 39.95
C ARG A 88 1.06 -21.55 41.25
N GLU A 89 2.20 -20.85 41.30
CA GLU A 89 2.56 -20.01 42.45
C GLU A 89 1.47 -18.95 42.69
N ARG A 90 1.09 -18.19 41.67
CA ARG A 90 0.04 -17.16 41.77
C ARG A 90 -1.34 -17.74 42.13
N GLU A 91 -1.65 -18.95 41.69
CA GLU A 91 -2.88 -19.64 42.08
C GLU A 91 -2.87 -20.00 43.57
N ALA A 92 -1.76 -20.53 44.08
CA ALA A 92 -1.61 -20.84 45.50
C ALA A 92 -1.64 -19.57 46.38
N GLU A 93 -1.03 -18.47 45.93
CA GLU A 93 -1.10 -17.17 46.62
C GLU A 93 -2.53 -16.64 46.67
N ARG A 94 -3.27 -16.68 45.56
CA ARG A 94 -4.68 -16.28 45.55
C ARG A 94 -5.54 -17.13 46.47
N ALA A 95 -5.34 -18.45 46.46
CA ALA A 95 -6.07 -19.35 47.36
C ALA A 95 -5.78 -19.05 48.84
N ARG A 96 -4.54 -18.64 49.16
CA ARG A 96 -4.16 -18.20 50.51
C ARG A 96 -4.87 -16.90 50.89
N ASP A 97 -4.85 -15.90 50.01
CA ASP A 97 -5.50 -14.60 50.26
C ASP A 97 -7.03 -14.77 50.44
N GLU A 98 -7.66 -15.61 49.62
CA GLU A 98 -9.06 -15.98 49.74
C GLU A 98 -9.36 -16.69 51.07
N ALA A 99 -8.52 -17.67 51.47
CA ALA A 99 -8.68 -18.35 52.75
C ALA A 99 -8.53 -17.39 53.94
N GLN A 100 -7.60 -16.43 53.86
CA GLN A 100 -7.41 -15.40 54.89
C GLN A 100 -8.63 -14.47 54.99
N GLN A 101 -9.19 -14.05 53.85
CA GLN A 101 -10.40 -13.23 53.81
C GLN A 101 -11.60 -13.97 54.43
N VAL A 102 -11.82 -15.23 54.03
CA VAL A 102 -12.90 -16.07 54.59
C VAL A 102 -12.72 -16.27 56.09
N ARG A 103 -11.48 -16.44 56.57
CA ARG A 103 -11.20 -16.51 58.01
C ARG A 103 -11.67 -15.25 58.72
N HIS A 104 -11.27 -14.07 58.25
CA HIS A 104 -11.63 -12.80 58.87
C HIS A 104 -13.13 -12.53 58.87
N GLU A 105 -13.82 -12.87 57.78
CA GLU A 105 -15.29 -12.77 57.70
C GLU A 105 -15.98 -13.73 58.67
N ALA A 106 -15.49 -14.97 58.77
CA ALA A 106 -16.03 -15.97 59.68
C ALA A 106 -15.75 -15.63 61.15
N GLU A 107 -14.59 -15.06 61.47
CA GLU A 107 -14.25 -14.53 62.80
C GLU A 107 -15.23 -13.41 63.19
N ALA A 108 -15.40 -12.40 62.33
CA ALA A 108 -16.33 -11.30 62.56
C ALA A 108 -17.78 -11.79 62.72
N LEU A 109 -18.21 -12.75 61.89
CA LEU A 109 -19.53 -13.36 62.00
C LEU A 109 -19.71 -14.11 63.32
N SER A 110 -18.67 -14.83 63.79
CA SER A 110 -18.73 -15.55 65.06
C SER A 110 -18.88 -14.63 66.27
N GLU A 111 -18.29 -13.43 66.21
CA GLU A 111 -18.39 -12.40 67.25
C GLU A 111 -19.75 -11.68 67.24
N GLN A 112 -20.31 -11.43 66.04
CA GLN A 112 -21.50 -10.62 65.86
C GLN A 112 -22.81 -11.43 65.81
N ALA A 113 -22.74 -12.74 65.52
CA ALA A 113 -23.93 -13.56 65.34
C ALA A 113 -24.72 -13.73 66.64
N PHE A 114 -26.01 -13.37 66.57
CA PHE A 114 -26.95 -13.50 67.69
C PHE A 114 -27.37 -14.95 67.94
N ALA A 115 -27.47 -15.77 66.88
CA ALA A 115 -27.89 -17.16 66.97
C ALA A 115 -26.70 -18.09 67.25
N GLU A 116 -26.87 -19.00 68.22
CA GLU A 116 -25.83 -19.97 68.60
C GLU A 116 -25.45 -20.92 67.46
N GLU A 117 -26.41 -21.28 66.60
CA GLU A 117 -26.15 -22.08 65.41
C GLU A 117 -25.22 -21.37 64.43
N ALA A 118 -25.45 -20.07 64.19
CA ALA A 118 -24.60 -19.28 63.31
C ALA A 118 -23.18 -19.11 63.88
N ARG A 119 -23.04 -18.95 65.21
CA ARG A 119 -21.73 -18.93 65.88
C ARG A 119 -20.96 -20.24 65.71
N ARG A 120 -21.62 -21.38 65.94
CA ARG A 120 -20.99 -22.71 65.76
C ARG A 120 -20.57 -22.97 64.32
N GLN A 121 -21.38 -22.56 63.34
CA GLN A 121 -21.05 -22.68 61.93
C GLN A 121 -19.88 -21.76 61.54
N ALA A 122 -19.86 -20.52 62.02
CA ALA A 122 -18.77 -19.58 61.81
C ALA A 122 -17.44 -20.12 62.37
N VAL A 123 -17.42 -20.67 63.59
CA VAL A 123 -16.23 -21.31 64.19
C VAL A 123 -15.73 -22.48 63.35
N ARG A 124 -16.63 -23.30 62.78
CA ARG A 124 -16.25 -24.39 61.88
C ARG A 124 -15.61 -23.86 60.59
N ILE A 125 -16.14 -22.78 60.03
CA ILE A 125 -15.59 -22.14 58.82
C ILE A 125 -14.21 -21.56 59.12
N VAL A 126 -14.01 -20.92 60.27
CA VAL A 126 -12.68 -20.44 60.73
C VAL A 126 -11.65 -21.58 60.75
N ALA A 127 -12.01 -22.74 61.30
CA ALA A 127 -11.10 -23.89 61.34
C ALA A 127 -10.73 -24.40 59.94
N ILE A 128 -11.69 -24.43 59.01
CA ILE A 128 -11.44 -24.82 57.60
C ILE A 128 -10.56 -23.78 56.90
N ALA A 129 -10.81 -22.49 57.12
CA ALA A 129 -10.05 -21.40 56.53
C ALA A 129 -8.59 -21.41 57.00
N ILE A 130 -8.34 -21.64 58.29
CA ILE A 130 -6.97 -21.80 58.84
C ILE A 130 -6.24 -22.97 58.18
N GLN A 131 -6.90 -24.14 58.08
CA GLN A 131 -6.29 -25.29 57.43
C GLN A 131 -5.98 -25.03 55.95
N SER A 132 -6.88 -24.33 55.26
CA SER A 132 -6.72 -23.99 53.85
C SER A 132 -5.60 -22.97 53.63
N GLU A 133 -5.47 -21.98 54.51
CA GLU A 133 -4.38 -21.00 54.51
C GLU A 133 -3.01 -21.68 54.65
N VAL A 134 -2.87 -22.63 55.57
CA VAL A 134 -1.61 -23.37 55.77
C VAL A 134 -1.24 -24.16 54.52
N VAL A 135 -2.19 -24.92 53.95
CA VAL A 135 -1.95 -25.72 52.75
C VAL A 135 -1.60 -24.83 51.55
N ALA A 136 -2.31 -23.71 51.38
CA ALA A 136 -2.04 -22.76 50.30
C ALA A 136 -0.68 -22.05 50.47
N ALA A 137 -0.30 -21.70 51.71
CA ALA A 137 1.00 -21.11 52.02
C ALA A 137 2.16 -22.08 51.75
N ASP A 138 2.02 -23.35 52.14
CA ASP A 138 3.02 -24.39 51.86
C ASP A 138 3.16 -24.63 50.36
N ALA A 139 2.04 -24.68 49.63
CA ALA A 139 2.03 -24.80 48.17
C ALA A 139 2.70 -23.59 47.49
N ALA A 140 2.37 -22.36 47.90
CA ALA A 140 2.99 -21.15 47.36
C ALA A 140 4.51 -21.14 47.59
N ASN A 141 4.96 -21.51 48.80
CA ASN A 141 6.38 -21.59 49.11
C ASN A 141 7.11 -22.70 48.32
N TYR A 142 6.44 -23.82 48.08
CA TYR A 142 7.00 -24.89 47.25
C TYR A 142 7.18 -24.43 45.80
N TRP A 143 6.14 -23.85 45.20
CA TRP A 143 6.21 -23.37 43.81
C TRP A 143 7.19 -22.21 43.64
N ARG A 144 7.25 -21.27 44.59
CA ARG A 144 8.24 -20.19 44.58
C ARG A 144 9.68 -20.70 44.52
N LYS A 145 10.02 -21.67 45.37
CA LYS A 145 11.37 -22.28 45.36
C LYS A 145 11.68 -22.96 44.02
N GLU A 146 10.68 -23.60 43.42
CA GLU A 146 10.85 -24.28 42.14
C GLU A 146 10.99 -23.28 40.98
N VAL A 147 10.24 -22.18 40.99
CA VAL A 147 10.38 -21.04 40.07
C VAL A 147 11.77 -20.42 40.20
N GLU A 148 12.23 -20.14 41.42
CA GLU A 148 13.58 -19.60 41.68
C GLU A 148 14.68 -20.54 41.20
N ARG A 149 14.54 -21.86 41.45
CA ARG A 149 15.48 -22.88 40.99
C ARG A 149 15.59 -22.90 39.47
N LEU A 150 14.45 -22.85 38.78
CA LEU A 150 14.41 -22.88 37.33
C LEU A 150 14.92 -21.56 36.73
N ALA A 151 14.58 -20.42 37.34
CA ALA A 151 15.10 -19.12 36.95
C ALA A 151 16.62 -19.01 37.07
N ALA A 152 17.23 -19.66 38.08
CA ALA A 152 18.68 -19.69 38.24
C ALA A 152 19.40 -20.60 37.21
N GLN A 153 18.68 -21.57 36.63
CA GLN A 153 19.23 -22.50 35.63
C GLN A 153 19.06 -21.99 34.19
N LEU A 154 18.04 -21.16 33.93
CA LEU A 154 17.70 -20.65 32.61
C LEU A 154 18.20 -19.21 32.42
N ASP A 155 18.75 -18.92 31.24
CA ASP A 155 18.96 -17.55 30.77
C ASP A 155 17.62 -16.94 30.30
N LEU A 156 16.73 -16.65 31.26
CA LEU A 156 15.37 -16.20 31.02
C LEU A 156 15.29 -14.93 30.17
N GLU A 157 16.24 -14.01 30.35
CA GLU A 157 16.29 -12.75 29.59
C GLU A 157 16.48 -13.02 28.10
N ARG A 158 17.42 -13.90 27.75
CA ARG A 158 17.65 -14.31 26.36
C ARG A 158 16.43 -15.03 25.77
N LEU A 159 15.78 -15.90 26.53
CA LEU A 159 14.60 -16.64 26.07
C LEU A 159 13.39 -15.73 25.80
N LEU A 160 13.13 -14.76 26.68
CA LEU A 160 12.06 -13.79 26.50
C LEU A 160 12.34 -12.85 25.32
N ALA A 161 13.60 -12.44 25.13
CA ALA A 161 14.00 -11.64 23.97
C ALA A 161 13.80 -12.43 22.66
N GLU A 162 14.13 -13.72 22.64
CA GLU A 162 13.93 -14.59 21.49
C GLU A 162 12.44 -14.77 21.15
N ARG A 163 11.60 -15.01 22.16
CA ARG A 163 10.14 -15.09 21.98
C ARG A 163 9.58 -13.79 21.40
N ARG A 164 9.99 -12.63 21.91
CA ARG A 164 9.56 -11.32 21.38
C ARG A 164 9.96 -11.14 19.92
N ARG A 165 11.21 -11.45 19.56
CA ARG A 165 11.69 -11.37 18.17
C ARG A 165 10.86 -12.26 17.23
N ARG A 166 10.51 -13.48 17.67
CA ARG A 166 9.65 -14.40 16.88
C ARG A 166 8.23 -13.86 16.73
N GLU A 167 7.62 -13.40 17.82
CA GLU A 167 6.28 -12.81 17.78
C GLU A 167 6.22 -11.56 16.88
N GLU A 168 7.25 -10.72 16.90
CA GLU A 168 7.38 -9.56 16.01
C GLU A 168 7.56 -9.98 14.55
N ALA A 169 8.40 -10.98 14.28
CA ALA A 169 8.58 -11.52 12.94
C ALA A 169 7.30 -12.15 12.39
N ASP A 170 6.55 -12.89 13.21
CA ASP A 170 5.28 -13.50 12.82
C ASP A 170 4.19 -12.44 12.61
N LYS A 171 4.13 -11.40 13.46
CA LYS A 171 3.26 -10.24 13.23
C LYS A 171 3.61 -9.50 11.94
N ALA A 172 4.89 -9.31 11.65
CA ALA A 172 5.36 -8.67 10.43
C ALA A 172 4.97 -9.50 9.20
N LYS A 173 5.22 -10.82 9.22
CA LYS A 173 4.80 -11.75 8.16
C LYS A 173 3.29 -11.77 7.95
N ALA A 174 2.52 -11.78 9.04
CA ALA A 174 1.05 -11.73 8.97
C ALA A 174 0.57 -10.41 8.37
N ALA A 175 1.17 -9.28 8.76
CA ALA A 175 0.86 -7.97 8.20
C ALA A 175 1.23 -7.87 6.71
N GLU A 176 2.35 -8.43 6.29
CA GLU A 176 2.76 -8.51 4.89
C GLU A 176 1.81 -9.39 4.08
N ALA A 177 1.46 -10.57 4.58
CA ALA A 177 0.51 -11.47 3.94
C ALA A 177 -0.87 -10.81 3.78
N GLU A 178 -1.33 -10.05 4.77
CA GLU A 178 -2.60 -9.32 4.69
C GLU A 178 -2.52 -8.16 3.69
N ARG A 179 -1.39 -7.42 3.61
CA ARG A 179 -1.18 -6.42 2.56
C ARG A 179 -1.21 -7.04 1.17
N ALA A 180 -0.54 -8.19 0.98
CA ALA A 180 -0.54 -8.92 -0.30
C ALA A 180 -1.95 -9.39 -0.69
N ARG A 181 -2.73 -9.91 0.27
CA ARG A 181 -4.13 -10.30 0.05
C ARG A 181 -5.00 -9.11 -0.36
N ARG A 182 -4.87 -7.98 0.34
CA ARG A 182 -5.62 -6.75 0.02
C ARG A 182 -5.27 -6.24 -1.38
N LEU A 183 -3.99 -6.25 -1.75
CA LEU A 183 -3.52 -5.92 -3.10
C LEU A 183 -4.13 -6.83 -4.16
N ALA A 184 -4.00 -8.16 -4.00
CA ALA A 184 -4.53 -9.12 -4.96
C ALA A 184 -6.06 -9.01 -5.11
N GLY A 185 -6.77 -8.84 -3.99
CA GLY A 185 -8.22 -8.66 -4.00
C GLY A 185 -8.66 -7.36 -4.68
N ALA A 186 -7.94 -6.25 -4.49
CA ALA A 186 -8.23 -5.00 -5.18
C ALA A 186 -7.96 -5.08 -6.68
N LEU A 187 -6.84 -5.70 -7.08
CA LEU A 187 -6.51 -5.92 -8.49
C LEU A 187 -7.57 -6.78 -9.19
N ALA A 188 -8.01 -7.88 -8.54
CA ALA A 188 -9.05 -8.74 -9.08
C ALA A 188 -10.38 -8.00 -9.27
N ARG A 189 -10.83 -7.24 -8.27
CA ARG A 189 -12.07 -6.44 -8.37
C ARG A 189 -11.95 -5.34 -9.41
N ALA A 190 -10.81 -4.65 -9.50
CA ALA A 190 -10.59 -3.62 -10.50
C ALA A 190 -10.60 -4.19 -11.93
N ARG A 191 -10.01 -5.38 -12.15
CA ARG A 191 -10.10 -6.09 -13.44
C ARG A 191 -11.54 -6.48 -13.77
N ALA A 192 -12.30 -7.02 -12.83
CA ALA A 192 -13.72 -7.35 -13.04
C ALA A 192 -14.58 -6.12 -13.35
N ALA A 193 -14.35 -4.99 -12.66
CA ALA A 193 -15.02 -3.72 -12.95
C ALA A 193 -14.67 -3.20 -14.34
N LEU A 194 -13.40 -3.33 -14.74
CA LEU A 194 -12.92 -2.95 -16.07
C LEU A 194 -13.53 -3.81 -17.19
N GLU A 195 -13.69 -5.12 -16.96
CA GLU A 195 -14.39 -6.03 -17.88
C GLU A 195 -15.86 -5.68 -18.02
N ALA A 196 -16.49 -5.20 -16.94
CA ALA A 196 -17.87 -4.71 -16.94
C ALA A 196 -18.02 -3.26 -17.48
N GLY A 197 -16.94 -2.61 -17.95
CA GLY A 197 -16.98 -1.23 -18.45
C GLY A 197 -17.15 -0.14 -17.37
N ARG A 198 -17.00 -0.49 -16.09
CA ARG A 198 -17.15 0.43 -14.95
C ARG A 198 -15.80 1.05 -14.57
N PHE A 199 -15.34 2.01 -15.38
CA PHE A 199 -13.98 2.54 -15.26
C PHE A 199 -13.72 3.35 -13.98
N GLU A 200 -14.66 4.20 -13.57
CA GLU A 200 -14.54 4.99 -12.33
C GLU A 200 -14.50 4.10 -11.08
N GLU A 201 -15.26 3.00 -11.07
CA GLU A 201 -15.20 2.01 -10.01
C GLU A 201 -13.85 1.29 -9.99
N ALA A 202 -13.32 0.90 -11.16
CA ALA A 202 -11.99 0.30 -11.26
C ALA A 202 -10.90 1.24 -10.74
N LYS A 203 -10.96 2.55 -11.03
CA LYS A 203 -10.05 3.56 -10.47
C LYS A 203 -10.19 3.70 -8.95
N GLY A 204 -11.44 3.79 -8.47
CA GLY A 204 -11.74 3.91 -7.03
C GLY A 204 -11.20 2.72 -6.24
N LEU A 205 -11.28 1.51 -6.79
CA LEU A 205 -10.75 0.29 -6.17
C LEU A 205 -9.22 0.27 -6.10
N LEU A 206 -8.51 0.89 -7.05
CA LEU A 206 -7.05 0.96 -7.04
C LEU A 206 -6.50 2.07 -6.14
N GLY A 207 -7.27 3.14 -5.89
CA GLY A 207 -6.84 4.31 -5.12
C GLY A 207 -6.16 3.99 -3.79
N PRO A 208 -6.82 3.24 -2.87
CA PRO A 208 -6.23 2.89 -1.57
C PRO A 208 -4.94 2.08 -1.69
N VAL A 209 -4.87 1.16 -2.65
CA VAL A 209 -3.77 0.20 -2.79
C VAL A 209 -2.54 0.82 -3.46
N VAL A 210 -2.72 1.85 -4.27
CA VAL A 210 -1.64 2.66 -4.84
C VAL A 210 -0.81 3.33 -3.74
N ASN A 211 -1.47 3.88 -2.72
CA ASN A 211 -0.80 4.56 -1.62
C ASN A 211 -0.02 3.57 -0.74
N GLU A 212 -0.55 2.37 -0.55
CA GLU A 212 0.11 1.31 0.23
C GLU A 212 1.26 0.63 -0.52
N ASN A 213 1.24 0.60 -1.86
CA ASN A 213 2.21 -0.10 -2.70
C ASN A 213 2.73 0.78 -3.85
N PRO A 214 3.45 1.88 -3.54
CA PRO A 214 3.99 2.76 -4.56
C PRO A 214 4.98 2.00 -5.45
N GLY A 215 4.79 2.08 -6.77
CA GLY A 215 5.69 1.44 -7.74
C GLY A 215 5.38 -0.02 -8.08
N ASN A 216 4.27 -0.59 -7.58
CA ASN A 216 3.88 -1.94 -8.00
C ASN A 216 3.56 -1.97 -9.52
N PRO A 217 4.23 -2.84 -10.31
CA PRO A 217 4.10 -2.87 -11.77
C PRO A 217 2.71 -3.31 -12.24
N GLU A 218 2.02 -4.17 -11.49
CA GLU A 218 0.66 -4.61 -11.84
C GLU A 218 -0.34 -3.46 -11.71
N ILE A 219 -0.19 -2.63 -10.67
CA ILE A 219 -1.03 -1.44 -10.49
C ILE A 219 -0.82 -0.47 -11.65
N THR A 220 0.45 -0.20 -11.99
CA THR A 220 0.79 0.70 -13.11
C THR A 220 0.23 0.19 -14.43
N THR A 221 0.43 -1.10 -14.71
CA THR A 221 -0.11 -1.75 -15.91
C THR A 221 -1.62 -1.61 -15.99
N LEU A 222 -2.33 -1.91 -14.89
CA LEU A 222 -3.79 -1.84 -14.87
C LEU A 222 -4.31 -0.40 -15.01
N LYS A 223 -3.62 0.59 -14.43
CA LYS A 223 -3.94 2.02 -14.65
C LYS A 223 -3.83 2.41 -16.13
N THR A 224 -2.77 1.97 -16.80
CA THR A 224 -2.59 2.23 -18.24
C THR A 224 -3.71 1.59 -19.05
N ILE A 225 -4.11 0.35 -18.74
CA ILE A 225 -5.20 -0.32 -19.44
C ILE A 225 -6.53 0.41 -19.21
N ILE A 226 -6.82 0.84 -17.98
CA ILE A 226 -8.03 1.62 -17.67
C ILE A 226 -8.05 2.91 -18.51
N ALA A 227 -6.96 3.68 -18.49
CA ALA A 227 -6.86 4.93 -19.25
C ALA A 227 -7.03 4.71 -20.76
N GLN A 228 -6.46 3.64 -21.30
CA GLN A 228 -6.61 3.30 -22.72
C GLN A 228 -8.06 2.93 -23.08
N ARG A 229 -8.75 2.15 -22.23
CA ARG A 229 -10.16 1.80 -22.48
C ARG A 229 -11.08 3.00 -22.36
N GLU A 230 -10.86 3.87 -21.38
CA GLU A 230 -11.60 5.14 -21.24
C GLU A 230 -11.43 6.02 -22.48
N LEU A 231 -10.20 6.13 -23.00
CA LEU A 231 -9.93 6.87 -24.21
C LEU A 231 -10.67 6.26 -25.41
N THR A 232 -10.71 4.93 -25.52
CA THR A 232 -11.41 4.23 -26.60
C THR A 232 -12.91 4.54 -26.57
N VAL A 233 -13.56 4.36 -25.41
CA VAL A 233 -14.99 4.67 -25.25
C VAL A 233 -15.29 6.14 -25.54
N LYS A 234 -14.41 7.05 -25.12
CA LYS A 234 -14.54 8.47 -25.42
C LYS A 234 -14.44 8.77 -26.92
N VAL A 235 -13.51 8.11 -27.62
CA VAL A 235 -13.35 8.24 -29.07
C VAL A 235 -14.58 7.71 -29.78
N ASP A 236 -15.07 6.52 -29.41
CA ASP A 236 -16.26 5.91 -30.02
C ASP A 236 -17.49 6.84 -29.90
N ALA A 237 -17.74 7.39 -28.70
CA ALA A 237 -18.83 8.34 -28.47
C ALA A 237 -18.68 9.62 -29.30
N VAL A 238 -17.45 10.10 -29.51
CA VAL A 238 -17.16 11.25 -30.36
C VAL A 238 -17.38 10.92 -31.84
N GLU A 239 -17.00 9.73 -32.28
CA GLU A 239 -17.21 9.28 -33.67
C GLU A 239 -18.70 9.11 -33.99
N GLU A 240 -19.49 8.58 -33.06
CA GLU A 240 -20.96 8.54 -33.18
C GLU A 240 -21.57 9.94 -33.26
N ALA A 241 -21.15 10.86 -32.38
CA ALA A 241 -21.62 12.24 -32.41
C ALA A 241 -21.20 12.98 -33.70
N LEU A 242 -19.99 12.72 -34.21
CA LEU A 242 -19.52 13.21 -35.50
C LEU A 242 -20.40 12.70 -36.64
N TRP A 243 -20.77 11.42 -36.61
CA TRP A 243 -21.64 10.82 -37.63
C TRP A 243 -23.03 11.48 -37.63
N GLU A 244 -23.64 11.67 -36.46
CA GLU A 244 -24.93 12.34 -36.34
C GLU A 244 -24.87 13.82 -36.75
N ALA A 245 -23.83 14.56 -36.31
CA ALA A 245 -23.64 15.94 -36.71
C ALA A 245 -23.49 16.09 -38.22
N ARG A 246 -22.81 15.16 -38.90
CA ARG A 246 -22.69 15.14 -40.38
C ARG A 246 -24.04 14.91 -41.07
N ARG A 247 -24.93 14.10 -40.48
CA ARG A 247 -26.29 13.89 -40.99
C ARG A 247 -27.14 15.15 -40.82
N LEU A 248 -27.08 15.76 -39.64
CA LEU A 248 -27.87 16.96 -39.29
C LEU A 248 -27.39 18.20 -40.00
N TYR A 249 -26.09 18.33 -40.28
CA TYR A 249 -25.48 19.50 -40.92
C TYR A 249 -26.25 20.03 -42.14
N ARG A 250 -26.85 19.13 -42.93
CA ARG A 250 -27.57 19.53 -44.15
C ARG A 250 -28.97 20.11 -43.92
N HIS A 251 -29.58 19.83 -42.78
CA HIS A 251 -30.99 20.12 -42.52
C HIS A 251 -31.18 21.02 -41.30
N ASP A 252 -30.29 20.89 -40.32
CA ASP A 252 -30.27 21.66 -39.09
C ASP A 252 -28.82 21.88 -38.62
N PRO A 253 -28.12 22.90 -39.16
CA PRO A 253 -26.76 23.20 -38.74
C PRO A 253 -26.68 23.76 -37.32
N ALA A 254 -27.78 24.31 -36.77
CA ALA A 254 -27.79 24.81 -35.39
C ALA A 254 -27.67 23.64 -34.39
N THR A 255 -28.47 22.59 -34.58
CA THR A 255 -28.40 21.38 -33.76
C THR A 255 -27.08 20.63 -33.97
N ALA A 256 -26.55 20.59 -35.20
CA ALA A 256 -25.23 20.00 -35.47
C ALA A 256 -24.10 20.74 -34.72
N VAL A 257 -24.12 22.08 -34.68
CA VAL A 257 -23.15 22.86 -33.90
C VAL A 257 -23.31 22.57 -32.41
N ALA A 258 -24.52 22.65 -31.87
CA ALA A 258 -24.77 22.42 -30.44
C ALA A 258 -24.33 21.02 -29.98
N GLN A 259 -24.56 19.99 -30.80
CA GLN A 259 -24.12 18.63 -30.51
C GLN A 259 -22.59 18.51 -30.47
N LEU A 260 -21.89 19.17 -31.38
CA LEU A 260 -20.42 19.16 -31.41
C LEU A 260 -19.81 20.00 -30.28
N GLU A 261 -20.45 21.11 -29.90
CA GLU A 261 -20.02 21.95 -28.76
C GLU A 261 -20.14 21.22 -27.42
N ALA A 262 -21.11 20.33 -27.27
CA ALA A 262 -21.30 19.52 -26.08
C ALA A 262 -20.19 18.44 -25.90
N LEU A 263 -19.39 18.17 -26.93
CA LEU A 263 -18.32 17.18 -26.85
C LEU A 263 -17.14 17.70 -26.03
N ASN A 264 -16.70 16.86 -25.10
CA ASN A 264 -15.45 17.09 -24.39
C ASN A 264 -14.27 16.71 -25.30
N VAL A 265 -13.63 17.72 -25.90
CA VAL A 265 -12.45 17.54 -26.77
C VAL A 265 -11.13 17.31 -26.02
N ASP A 266 -11.10 17.48 -24.69
CA ASP A 266 -9.87 17.40 -23.89
C ASP A 266 -9.31 15.97 -23.86
N GLY A 267 -8.03 15.79 -24.19
CA GLY A 267 -7.38 14.47 -24.14
C GLY A 267 -7.82 13.51 -25.26
N LEU A 268 -8.55 13.98 -26.28
CA LEU A 268 -8.77 13.19 -27.49
C LEU A 268 -7.48 13.04 -28.31
N PRO A 269 -7.34 11.96 -29.10
CA PRO A 269 -6.26 11.85 -30.07
C PRO A 269 -6.37 13.00 -31.08
N GLU A 270 -5.23 13.60 -31.41
CA GLU A 270 -5.17 14.77 -32.28
C GLU A 270 -5.91 14.60 -33.62
N PRO A 271 -5.84 13.45 -34.33
CA PRO A 271 -6.61 13.25 -35.56
C PRO A 271 -8.13 13.37 -35.35
N VAL A 272 -8.66 12.82 -34.25
CA VAL A 272 -10.09 12.86 -33.92
C VAL A 272 -10.48 14.30 -33.55
N ALA A 273 -9.69 14.97 -32.71
CA ALA A 273 -9.92 16.36 -32.33
C ALA A 273 -9.97 17.30 -33.55
N ARG A 274 -9.05 17.11 -34.51
CA ARG A 274 -9.06 17.87 -35.78
C ARG A 274 -10.31 17.57 -36.63
N GLN A 275 -10.79 16.34 -36.65
CA GLN A 275 -12.04 16.00 -37.36
C GLN A 275 -13.25 16.70 -36.74
N VAL A 276 -13.41 16.64 -35.41
CA VAL A 276 -14.46 17.35 -34.67
C VAL A 276 -14.44 18.84 -34.99
N PHE A 277 -13.27 19.46 -34.87
CA PHE A 277 -13.10 20.88 -35.17
C PHE A 277 -13.42 21.21 -36.63
N GLY A 278 -13.01 20.37 -37.58
CA GLY A 278 -13.29 20.55 -39.00
C GLY A 278 -14.78 20.51 -39.33
N GLU A 279 -15.51 19.54 -38.79
CA GLU A 279 -16.96 19.44 -39.00
C GLU A 279 -17.71 20.55 -38.27
N TRP A 280 -17.30 20.89 -37.05
CA TRP A 280 -17.85 22.03 -36.31
C TRP A 280 -17.68 23.34 -37.09
N ALA A 281 -16.49 23.62 -37.63
CA ALA A 281 -16.24 24.83 -38.41
C ALA A 281 -17.11 24.89 -39.69
N ARG A 282 -17.32 23.75 -40.36
CA ARG A 282 -18.21 23.66 -41.53
C ARG A 282 -19.67 23.92 -41.15
N ALA A 283 -20.12 23.33 -40.04
CA ALA A 283 -21.45 23.56 -39.49
C ALA A 283 -21.67 25.03 -39.13
N CYS A 284 -20.68 25.67 -38.52
CA CYS A 284 -20.70 27.10 -38.23
C CYS A 284 -20.74 27.97 -39.49
N SER A 285 -19.95 27.67 -40.53
CA SER A 285 -19.96 28.42 -41.81
C SER A 285 -21.36 28.42 -42.43
N ARG A 286 -22.09 27.31 -42.33
CA ARG A 286 -23.47 27.22 -42.79
C ARG A 286 -24.45 27.95 -41.86
N LEU A 287 -24.33 27.75 -40.55
CA LEU A 287 -25.17 28.44 -39.56
C LEU A 287 -25.07 29.96 -39.69
N CYS A 288 -23.87 30.50 -39.85
CA CYS A 288 -23.67 31.94 -40.06
C CYS A 288 -24.34 32.44 -41.34
N ARG A 289 -24.30 31.65 -42.43
CA ARG A 289 -25.00 31.98 -43.68
C ARG A 289 -26.52 31.97 -43.50
N GLU A 290 -27.07 30.96 -42.83
CA GLU A 290 -28.52 30.87 -42.55
C GLU A 290 -29.01 32.00 -41.63
N ARG A 291 -28.17 32.47 -40.71
CA ARG A 291 -28.46 33.62 -39.83
C ARG A 291 -28.15 34.99 -40.45
N GLY A 292 -27.67 35.05 -41.69
CA GLY A 292 -27.31 36.31 -42.35
C GLY A 292 -26.13 37.05 -41.69
N ILE A 293 -25.25 36.34 -40.97
CA ILE A 293 -24.09 36.93 -40.31
C ILE A 293 -23.02 37.27 -41.35
N ALA A 294 -22.71 38.56 -41.49
CA ALA A 294 -21.69 39.05 -42.40
C ALA A 294 -20.28 38.87 -41.80
N GLU A 295 -19.34 38.38 -42.60
CA GLU A 295 -17.90 38.27 -42.28
C GLU A 295 -17.56 37.54 -40.96
N PRO A 296 -18.07 36.31 -40.71
CA PRO A 296 -17.70 35.55 -39.52
C PRO A 296 -16.20 35.26 -39.50
N LEU A 297 -15.58 35.46 -38.33
CA LEU A 297 -14.17 35.14 -38.09
C LEU A 297 -14.06 33.89 -37.22
N ARG A 298 -13.06 33.06 -37.51
CA ARG A 298 -12.68 31.88 -36.74
C ARG A 298 -11.39 32.13 -35.98
N TYR A 299 -11.45 32.01 -34.66
CA TYR A 299 -10.29 31.99 -33.79
C TYR A 299 -10.01 30.55 -33.34
N ALA A 300 -8.78 30.06 -33.52
CA ALA A 300 -8.39 28.68 -33.20
C ALA A 300 -6.98 28.68 -32.60
N PRO A 301 -6.86 28.72 -31.26
CA PRO A 301 -5.56 28.76 -30.60
C PRO A 301 -4.84 27.41 -30.62
N ASP A 302 -5.59 26.30 -30.56
CA ASP A 302 -5.06 24.94 -30.45
C ASP A 302 -5.77 23.98 -31.41
N PRO A 303 -5.13 22.88 -31.84
CA PRO A 303 -5.80 21.82 -32.60
C PRO A 303 -7.00 21.27 -31.83
N GLY A 304 -8.18 21.28 -32.44
CA GLY A 304 -9.41 20.78 -31.81
C GLY A 304 -10.24 21.82 -31.04
N ARG A 305 -9.73 23.04 -30.84
CA ARG A 305 -10.43 24.12 -30.13
C ARG A 305 -10.62 25.35 -31.01
N GLY A 306 -11.72 26.07 -30.79
CA GLY A 306 -11.87 27.39 -31.38
C GLY A 306 -13.21 28.04 -31.11
N ALA A 307 -13.33 29.27 -31.57
CA ALA A 307 -14.54 30.08 -31.49
C ALA A 307 -14.83 30.74 -32.83
N VAL A 308 -16.11 30.87 -33.16
CA VAL A 308 -16.58 31.74 -34.24
C VAL A 308 -17.07 33.03 -33.63
N ILE A 309 -16.60 34.14 -34.15
CA ILE A 309 -16.86 35.48 -33.64
C ILE A 309 -17.40 36.36 -34.77
N THR A 310 -18.31 37.26 -34.43
CA THR A 310 -18.90 38.22 -35.37
C THR A 310 -18.99 39.59 -34.72
N ARG A 311 -19.13 40.64 -35.51
CA ARG A 311 -19.54 41.94 -34.99
C ARG A 311 -21.04 41.93 -34.66
N GLU A 312 -21.39 42.45 -33.49
CA GLU A 312 -22.79 42.65 -33.09
C GLU A 312 -23.48 43.75 -33.91
N SER A 313 -22.71 44.74 -34.36
CA SER A 313 -23.12 45.84 -35.24
C SER A 313 -21.90 46.31 -36.03
N PRO A 314 -22.03 47.02 -37.16
CA PRO A 314 -20.89 47.44 -37.98
C PRO A 314 -19.76 48.12 -37.18
N ASP A 315 -20.11 48.94 -36.19
CA ASP A 315 -19.18 49.61 -35.27
C ASP A 315 -19.13 48.99 -33.86
N GLY A 316 -19.83 47.88 -33.66
CA GLY A 316 -19.96 47.19 -32.37
C GLY A 316 -18.78 46.28 -32.03
N PRO A 317 -18.71 45.79 -30.78
CA PRO A 317 -17.71 44.83 -30.35
C PRO A 317 -17.87 43.49 -31.09
N TYR A 318 -16.79 42.71 -31.15
CA TYR A 318 -16.90 41.32 -31.57
C TYR A 318 -17.44 40.48 -30.43
N ILE A 319 -18.43 39.65 -30.75
CA ILE A 319 -19.07 38.71 -29.84
C ILE A 319 -18.83 37.28 -30.31
N VAL A 320 -18.79 36.34 -29.37
CA VAL A 320 -18.75 34.90 -29.66
C VAL A 320 -20.11 34.44 -30.16
N VAL A 321 -20.14 33.75 -31.29
CA VAL A 321 -21.34 33.10 -31.85
C VAL A 321 -21.46 31.66 -31.35
N THR A 322 -20.32 30.95 -31.28
CA THR A 322 -20.22 29.53 -30.92
C THR A 322 -18.76 29.23 -30.57
N ALA A 323 -18.54 28.29 -29.65
CA ALA A 323 -17.20 27.91 -29.20
C ALA A 323 -17.10 26.41 -28.88
N LEU A 324 -16.01 25.80 -29.35
CA LEU A 324 -15.67 24.40 -29.13
C LEU A 324 -14.45 24.31 -28.21
N GLY A 325 -14.64 23.75 -27.02
CA GLY A 325 -13.55 23.44 -26.09
C GLY A 325 -12.76 24.65 -25.57
N MET A 326 -13.35 25.86 -25.59
CA MET A 326 -12.63 27.09 -25.21
C MET A 326 -12.79 27.46 -23.72
N GLY A 327 -13.57 26.70 -22.96
CA GLY A 327 -13.86 26.97 -21.54
C GLY A 327 -15.02 27.96 -21.34
N PRO A 328 -15.35 28.29 -20.08
CA PRO A 328 -16.57 29.03 -19.72
C PRO A 328 -16.53 30.52 -20.13
N ASP A 329 -15.35 31.10 -20.35
CA ASP A 329 -15.23 32.52 -20.73
C ASP A 329 -15.64 32.79 -22.20
N TRP A 330 -15.82 31.73 -22.99
CA TRP A 330 -16.13 31.78 -24.42
C TRP A 330 -17.59 31.36 -24.71
N GLN A 331 -18.52 31.83 -23.89
CA GLN A 331 -19.95 31.61 -24.10
C GLN A 331 -20.49 32.48 -25.23
N THR A 332 -21.60 32.03 -25.83
CA THR A 332 -22.30 32.80 -26.87
C THR A 332 -22.72 34.17 -26.32
N GLY A 333 -22.40 35.23 -27.06
CA GLY A 333 -22.65 36.62 -26.67
C GLY A 333 -21.51 37.27 -25.87
N SER A 334 -20.52 36.51 -25.40
CA SER A 334 -19.35 37.09 -24.71
C SER A 334 -18.53 37.97 -25.65
N THR A 335 -18.06 39.12 -25.16
CA THR A 335 -17.22 40.05 -25.91
C THR A 335 -15.78 39.55 -26.04
N VAL A 336 -15.16 39.80 -27.20
CA VAL A 336 -13.83 39.28 -27.54
C VAL A 336 -12.84 40.42 -27.68
N GLY A 337 -11.67 40.27 -27.03
CA GLY A 337 -10.61 41.27 -27.06
C GLY A 337 -9.91 41.40 -28.43
N GLU A 338 -9.33 42.57 -28.68
CA GLU A 338 -8.61 42.88 -29.93
C GLU A 338 -7.49 41.90 -30.28
N ARG A 339 -6.80 41.37 -29.27
CA ARG A 339 -5.67 40.45 -29.46
C ARG A 339 -6.12 39.15 -30.13
N GLN A 340 -7.27 38.64 -29.75
CA GLN A 340 -7.86 37.41 -30.29
C GLN A 340 -8.37 37.65 -31.72
N ILE A 341 -8.99 38.81 -31.96
CA ILE A 341 -9.47 39.22 -33.29
C ILE A 341 -8.33 39.29 -34.30
N ARG A 342 -7.17 39.88 -33.94
CA ARG A 342 -5.99 39.94 -34.83
C ARG A 342 -5.46 38.56 -35.24
N ARG A 343 -5.68 37.55 -34.41
CA ARG A 343 -5.28 36.16 -34.66
C ARG A 343 -6.37 35.34 -35.36
N ALA A 344 -7.60 35.85 -35.42
CA ALA A 344 -8.70 35.19 -36.11
C ALA A 344 -8.48 35.22 -37.64
N ARG A 345 -9.15 34.30 -38.34
CA ARG A 345 -9.12 34.16 -39.79
C ARG A 345 -10.56 34.09 -40.31
N PRO A 346 -10.84 34.53 -41.55
CA PRO A 346 -12.18 34.38 -42.11
C PRO A 346 -12.66 32.93 -42.04
N LEU A 347 -13.88 32.72 -41.56
CA LEU A 347 -14.53 31.41 -41.58
C LEU A 347 -14.95 31.12 -43.03
N ARG A 348 -14.40 30.06 -43.61
CA ARG A 348 -14.73 29.60 -44.97
C ARG A 348 -15.78 28.51 -44.90
#